data_AF-A0A496W7X6-F1
#
_entry.id   AF-A0A496W7X6-F1
#
_cell.length_a   1.000
_cell.length_b   1.000
_cell.length_c   1.000
_cell.angle_alpha   90.00
_cell.angle_beta   90.00
_cell.angle_gamma   90.00
#
_symmetry.space_group_name_H-M   'P 1'
#
loop_
_entity.id
_entity.type
_entity.pdbx_description
1 polymer ?
#
loop_
_entity_poly.entity_id
_entity_poly.type
_entity_poly.pdbx_seq_one_letter_code
_entity_poly.pdbx_strand_id
1 'polypeptide(L)' 'MQAIEFKAKSYDGLINIPDTYKNWYNNTVVLLTKPKPLPQETGHPELKRFFVQFNADLTGYRFNREAANER' A
#
# COMPACT_ATOMS: atom_id res chain seq x y z
N MET A 1 -7.51 2.72 -26.28
CA MET A 1 -6.55 2.64 -25.16
C MET A 1 -5.54 1.55 -25.47
N GLN A 2 -4.24 1.85 -25.43
CA GLN A 2 -3.17 0.89 -25.73
C GLN A 2 -2.49 0.52 -24.41
N ALA A 3 -2.49 -0.75 -24.06
CA ALA A 3 -1.91 -1.27 -22.83
C ALA A 3 -0.75 -2.23 -23.15
N ILE A 4 0.31 -2.19 -22.34
CA ILE A 4 1.46 -3.08 -22.47
C ILE A 4 1.47 -4.01 -21.27
N GLU A 5 1.46 -5.31 -21.54
CA GLU A 5 1.57 -6.34 -20.51
C GLU A 5 2.95 -6.98 -20.59
N PHE A 6 3.68 -6.94 -19.47
CA PHE A 6 4.96 -7.63 -19.33
C PHE A 6 5.10 -8.20 -17.92
N LYS A 7 5.91 -9.26 -17.81
CA LYS A 7 6.27 -9.84 -16.51
C LYS A 7 7.59 -9.23 -16.07
N ALA A 8 7.61 -8.62 -14.89
CA ALA A 8 8.81 -8.12 -14.26
C ALA A 8 8.87 -8.58 -12.81
N LYS A 9 10.09 -8.74 -12.29
CA LYS A 9 10.33 -8.90 -10.86
C LYS A 9 10.46 -7.52 -10.25
N SER A 10 9.86 -7.31 -9.09
CA SER A 10 10.13 -6.14 -8.27
C SER A 10 11.26 -6.44 -7.29
N TYR A 11 12.10 -5.44 -7.04
CA TYR A 11 13.13 -5.48 -6.00
C TYR A 11 13.12 -4.12 -5.29
N ASP A 12 13.00 -4.12 -3.96
CA ASP A 12 12.93 -2.91 -3.13
C ASP A 12 11.90 -1.85 -3.59
N GLY A 13 10.73 -2.30 -4.04
CA GLY A 13 9.67 -1.42 -4.53
C GLY A 13 9.90 -0.86 -5.95
N LEU A 14 11.01 -1.21 -6.60
CA LEU A 14 11.31 -0.83 -7.99
C LEU A 14 10.85 -1.94 -8.94
N ILE A 15 10.15 -1.55 -10.01
CA ILE A 15 9.79 -2.43 -11.13
C ILE A 15 10.64 -2.03 -12.34
N ASN A 16 11.53 -2.92 -12.77
CA ASN A 16 12.33 -2.67 -13.96
C ASN A 16 11.48 -2.87 -15.22
N ILE A 17 11.28 -1.79 -15.96
CA ILE A 17 10.62 -1.82 -17.27
C ILE A 17 11.66 -2.24 -18.33
N PRO A 18 11.41 -3.30 -19.11
CA PRO A 18 12.31 -3.74 -20.17
C PRO A 18 12.65 -2.64 -21.17
N ASP A 19 13.90 -2.63 -21.67
CA ASP A 19 14.40 -1.62 -22.61
C ASP A 19 13.59 -1.52 -23.90
N THR A 20 12.91 -2.60 -24.30
CA THR A 20 11.99 -2.65 -25.44
C THR A 20 10.85 -1.65 -25.34
N TYR A 21 10.56 -1.13 -24.15
CA TYR A 21 9.49 -0.16 -23.89
C TYR A 21 10.01 1.22 -23.46
N LYS A 22 11.31 1.52 -23.66
CA LYS A 22 11.92 2.82 -23.33
C LYS A 22 11.22 4.02 -23.98
N ASN A 23 10.67 3.82 -25.17
CA ASN A 23 9.86 4.81 -25.88
C ASN A 23 8.62 5.28 -25.11
N TRP A 24 8.21 4.55 -24.05
CA TRP A 24 7.09 4.92 -23.18
C TRP A 24 7.47 5.74 -21.95
N TYR A 25 8.76 5.98 -21.69
CA TYR A 25 9.18 6.75 -20.50
C TYR A 25 8.70 8.21 -20.52
N ASN A 26 8.41 8.74 -21.70
CA ASN A 26 7.87 10.09 -21.87
C ASN A 26 6.33 10.14 -21.76
N ASN A 27 5.68 9.00 -21.52
CA ASN A 27 4.23 8.91 -21.41
C ASN A 27 3.81 8.72 -19.96
N THR A 28 2.69 9.31 -19.58
CA THR A 28 2.03 9.00 -18.31
C THR A 28 1.49 7.56 -18.38
N VAL A 29 1.96 6.71 -17.46
CA VAL A 29 1.54 5.31 -17.36
C VAL A 29 0.73 5.08 -16.09
N VAL A 30 -0.28 4.21 -16.18
CA VAL A 30 -1.07 3.75 -15.03
C VAL A 30 -0.74 2.28 -14.79
N LEU A 31 -0.28 1.97 -13.57
CA LEU A 31 0.01 0.59 -13.19
C LEU A 31 -1.30 -0.10 -12.75
N LEU A 32 -1.69 -1.13 -13.50
CA LEU A 32 -2.81 -2.01 -13.15
C LEU A 32 -2.27 -3.33 -12.61
N THR A 33 -2.21 -3.46 -11.29
CA THR A 33 -1.87 -4.74 -10.64
C THR A 33 -3.14 -5.49 -10.27
N LYS A 34 -3.21 -6.79 -10.55
CA LYS A 34 -4.16 -7.66 -9.85
C LYS A 34 -3.68 -7.76 -8.41
N PRO A 35 -4.46 -7.32 -7.40
CA PRO A 35 -4.05 -7.47 -6.02
C PRO A 35 -3.83 -8.95 -5.77
N LYS A 36 -2.61 -9.32 -5.38
CA LYS A 36 -2.39 -10.65 -4.81
C LYS A 36 -3.28 -10.67 -3.57
N PRO A 37 -4.16 -11.66 -3.39
CA PRO A 37 -4.85 -11.80 -2.12
C PRO A 37 -3.75 -11.86 -1.06
N LEU A 38 -3.74 -10.87 -0.17
CA LEU A 38 -2.92 -10.93 1.02
C LEU A 38 -3.24 -12.29 1.66
N PRO A 39 -2.24 -13.05 2.12
CA PRO A 39 -2.53 -14.15 3.03
C PRO A 39 -3.45 -13.56 4.09
N GLN A 40 -4.65 -14.12 4.25
CA GLN A 40 -5.38 -13.90 5.48
C GLN A 40 -4.50 -14.51 6.55
N GLU A 41 -3.57 -13.72 7.10
CA GLU A 41 -2.99 -14.03 8.39
C GLU A 41 -4.16 -13.92 9.38
N THR A 42 -4.87 -15.04 9.51
CA THR A 42 -5.64 -15.37 10.70
C THR A 42 -4.66 -15.44 11.85
N GLY A 43 -4.36 -14.26 12.39
CA GLY A 43 -3.38 -14.11 13.42
C GLY A 43 -3.39 -12.67 13.84
N HIS A 44 -3.88 -12.43 15.04
CA HIS A 44 -3.72 -11.16 15.73
C HIS A 44 -2.31 -10.89 16.32
N PRO A 45 -1.20 -11.66 16.11
CA PRO A 45 0.05 -11.35 16.81
C PRO A 45 0.78 -10.16 16.23
N GLU A 46 0.69 -9.86 14.92
CA GLU A 46 1.36 -8.70 14.33
C GLU A 46 0.73 -7.37 14.80
N LEU A 47 -0.60 -7.31 14.83
CA LEU A 47 -1.32 -6.18 15.43
C LEU A 47 -1.00 -6.02 16.92
N LYS A 48 -0.94 -7.11 17.68
CA LYS A 48 -0.53 -7.06 19.09
C LYS A 48 0.89 -6.52 19.24
N ARG A 49 1.84 -6.95 18.40
CA ARG A 49 3.22 -6.43 18.42
C ARG A 49 3.26 -4.94 18.10
N PHE A 50 2.50 -4.49 17.09
CA PHE A 50 2.38 -3.08 16.77
C PHE A 50 1.85 -2.26 17.96
N PHE A 51 0.75 -2.67 18.59
CA PHE A 51 0.20 -1.94 19.75
C PHE A 51 1.08 -2.00 21.00
N VAL A 52 1.84 -3.09 21.20
CA VAL A 52 2.83 -3.17 22.30
C VAL A 52 4.01 -2.23 22.05
N GLN A 53 4.44 -2.08 20.79
CA GLN A 53 5.55 -1.22 20.42
C GLN A 53 5.14 0.25 20.25
N PHE A 54 3.85 0.50 19.98
CA PHE A 54 3.27 1.84 19.84
C PHE A 54 3.07 2.49 21.20
N ASN A 55 4.13 3.11 21.71
CA ASN A 55 4.09 3.90 22.94
C ASN A 55 3.80 5.38 22.61
N ALA A 56 2.58 5.67 22.17
CA ALA A 56 2.15 7.06 21.99
C ALA A 56 1.51 7.56 23.30
N ASP A 57 2.00 8.69 23.80
CA ASP A 57 1.37 9.37 24.93
C ASP A 57 0.08 10.05 24.47
N LEU A 58 -1.05 9.46 24.85
CA LEU A 58 -2.38 9.95 24.53
C LEU A 58 -3.05 10.66 25.72
N THR A 59 -2.32 10.95 26.80
CA THR A 59 -2.90 11.59 28.00
C THR A 59 -3.47 13.00 27.72
N GLY A 60 -3.09 13.64 26.62
CA GLY A 60 -3.66 14.90 26.15
C GLY A 60 -4.79 14.80 25.12
N TYR A 61 -5.04 13.61 24.55
CA TYR A 61 -6.02 13.44 23.48
C TYR A 61 -7.36 12.98 24.04
N ARG A 62 -8.37 13.86 23.98
CA ARG A 62 -9.77 13.49 24.25
C ARG A 62 -10.49 13.24 22.94
N PHE A 63 -10.96 12.02 22.75
CA PHE A 63 -11.82 11.67 21.63
C PHE A 63 -13.17 12.38 21.79
N ASN A 64 -13.46 13.36 20.93
CA ASN A 64 -14.76 14.02 20.90
C ASN A 64 -15.75 13.17 20.08
N ARG A 65 -16.54 12.38 20.80
CA ARG A 65 -17.55 11.49 20.22
C ARG A 65 -18.67 12.23 19.50
N GLU A 66 -18.97 13.48 19.89
CA GLU A 66 -20.06 14.25 19.29
C GLU A 66 -19.66 14.74 17.89
N ALA A 67 -18.45 15.29 17.73
CA ALA A 67 -17.92 15.70 16.43
C ALA A 67 -17.75 14.53 15.44
N ALA A 68 -17.54 13.30 15.93
CA ALA A 68 -17.43 12.10 15.10
C ALA A 68 -18.78 11.55 14.63
N ASN A 69 -19.87 11.89 15.32
CA ASN A 69 -21.23 11.40 15.05
C ASN A 69 -22.10 12.40 14.30
N GLU A 70 -21.64 13.64 14.09
CA GLU A 70 -22.24 14.59 13.16
C GLU A 70 -21.89 14.20 11.72
N ARG A 71 -22.69 13.28 11.16
CA ARG A 71 -22.71 12.92 9.74
C ARG A 71 -24.12 13.02 9.18
#